data_AF-A0A957X490-F1
#
_entry.id   AF-A0A957X490-F1
#
_cell.length_a   1.000
_cell.length_b   1.000
_cell.length_c   1.000
_cell.angle_alpha   90.00
_cell.angle_beta   90.00
_cell.angle_gamma   90.00
#
_symmetry.space_group_name_H-M   'P 1'
#
loop_
_entity.id
_entity.type
_entity.pdbx_description
1 polymer ?
#
loop_
_entity_poly.entity_id
_entity_poly.type
_entity_poly.pdbx_seq_one_letter_code
_entity_poly.pdbx_strand_id
1 'polypeptide(L)'
;RPRDPGTYMYHCHVEDVEHVHMGMTGPVFVRPAQNGNTSLYASGKFAYNDGDGSTGYDREFAMFLSEIWAEAHWCDSHIQLPDWSDYKADFSLLNGRAYPDTLAPNAPINAATSRHALSVERDAGGDLIAPAGRPDLQYQPLSALVTCLPNERVLLRFSNLGFREAAMALAGIKMRVIGRDATMMRGLGSTGLRNGA
;
A
#
# COMPACT_ATOMS: atom_id res chain seq x y z
N ARG A 1 -16.04 -9.86 -6.60
CA ARG A 1 -14.68 -10.34 -6.97
C ARG A 1 -14.08 -9.37 -7.98
N PRO A 2 -12.85 -8.89 -7.78
CA PRO A 2 -12.15 -8.08 -8.78
C PRO A 2 -12.05 -8.80 -10.13
N ARG A 3 -12.25 -8.07 -11.24
CA ARG A 3 -12.15 -8.61 -12.61
C ARG A 3 -10.83 -8.24 -13.30
N ASP A 4 -10.18 -7.18 -12.83
CA ASP A 4 -9.04 -6.54 -13.50
C ASP A 4 -7.83 -6.46 -12.56
N PRO A 5 -6.60 -6.39 -13.10
CA PRO A 5 -5.43 -6.11 -12.30
C PRO A 5 -5.45 -4.68 -11.79
N GLY A 6 -4.98 -4.48 -10.56
CA GLY A 6 -4.99 -3.16 -9.96
C GLY A 6 -4.69 -3.18 -8.47
N THR A 7 -4.77 -1.98 -7.89
CA THR A 7 -4.71 -1.75 -6.45
C THR A 7 -6.13 -1.61 -5.92
N TYR A 8 -6.51 -2.52 -5.04
CA TYR A 8 -7.76 -2.55 -4.32
C TYR A 8 -7.49 -2.43 -2.82
N MET A 9 -8.58 -2.41 -2.06
CA MET A 9 -8.56 -2.41 -0.61
C MET A 9 -9.66 -3.32 -0.08
N TYR A 10 -9.46 -3.85 1.12
CA TYR A 10 -10.50 -4.45 1.93
C TYR A 10 -10.65 -3.65 3.21
N HIS A 11 -11.87 -3.66 3.76
CA HIS A 11 -12.14 -3.15 5.09
C HIS A 11 -13.36 -3.84 5.69
N CYS A 12 -13.55 -3.67 7.01
CA CYS A 12 -14.74 -4.13 7.70
C CYS A 12 -16.00 -3.37 7.24
N HIS A 13 -17.15 -4.06 7.22
CA HIS A 13 -18.45 -3.48 6.83
C HIS A 13 -19.53 -3.72 7.91
N VAL A 14 -19.10 -4.01 9.12
CA VAL A 14 -19.90 -4.04 10.35
C VAL A 14 -19.27 -2.97 11.22
N GLU A 15 -20.04 -2.03 11.78
CA GLU A 15 -19.50 -0.93 12.60
C GLU A 15 -18.24 -0.33 11.95
N ASP A 16 -18.40 0.06 10.69
CA ASP A 16 -17.31 0.26 9.74
C ASP A 16 -16.36 1.37 10.16
N VAL A 17 -16.87 2.51 10.63
CA VAL A 17 -16.04 3.64 11.09
C VAL A 17 -15.08 3.17 12.19
N GLU A 18 -15.59 2.47 13.19
CA GLU A 18 -14.82 1.96 14.33
C GLU A 18 -13.83 0.89 13.90
N HIS A 19 -14.28 -0.17 13.23
CA HIS A 19 -13.40 -1.27 12.85
C HIS A 19 -12.34 -0.88 11.81
N VAL A 20 -12.66 0.03 10.87
CA VAL A 20 -11.66 0.60 9.95
C VAL A 20 -10.60 1.34 10.73
N HIS A 21 -11.02 2.20 11.67
CA HIS A 21 -10.12 2.99 12.50
C HIS A 21 -9.25 2.10 13.41
N MET A 22 -9.79 1.00 13.93
CA MET A 22 -9.07 0.00 14.73
C MET A 22 -8.18 -0.94 13.91
N GLY A 23 -8.13 -0.78 12.58
CA GLY A 23 -7.16 -1.46 11.73
C GLY A 23 -7.68 -2.69 10.99
N MET A 24 -9.00 -2.95 10.95
CA MET A 24 -9.59 -4.01 10.12
C MET A 24 -9.67 -3.61 8.65
N THR A 25 -8.50 -3.33 8.09
CA THR A 25 -8.33 -2.69 6.79
C THR A 25 -7.01 -3.10 6.16
N GLY A 26 -6.91 -3.01 4.83
CA GLY A 26 -5.64 -3.28 4.17
C GLY A 26 -5.69 -3.26 2.64
N PRO A 27 -4.51 -3.15 2.00
CA PRO A 27 -4.40 -3.16 0.55
C PRO A 27 -4.52 -4.59 -0.02
N VAL A 28 -5.13 -4.70 -1.20
CA VAL A 28 -5.20 -5.93 -1.99
C VAL A 28 -4.71 -5.64 -3.40
N PHE A 29 -3.76 -6.43 -3.90
CA PHE A 29 -3.27 -6.27 -5.27
C PHE A 29 -3.69 -7.44 -6.14
N VAL A 30 -4.29 -7.14 -7.28
CA VAL A 30 -4.54 -8.14 -8.32
C VAL A 30 -3.44 -8.00 -9.36
N ARG A 31 -2.63 -9.06 -9.51
CA ARG A 31 -1.49 -9.08 -10.42
C ARG A 31 -1.96 -9.19 -11.88
N PRO A 32 -1.36 -8.44 -12.82
CA PRO A 32 -1.61 -8.62 -14.25
C PRO A 32 -1.31 -10.02 -14.75
N ALA A 33 -2.10 -10.48 -15.73
CA ALA A 33 -1.89 -11.76 -16.40
C ALA A 33 -0.64 -11.75 -17.28
N GLN A 34 -0.18 -10.57 -17.72
CA GLN A 34 1.04 -10.42 -18.53
C GLN A 34 2.36 -10.47 -17.73
N ASN A 35 2.29 -10.57 -16.40
CA ASN A 35 3.51 -10.75 -15.59
C ASN A 35 4.30 -11.98 -16.06
N GLY A 36 5.63 -11.83 -16.13
CA GLY A 36 6.57 -12.81 -16.68
C GLY A 36 6.95 -12.54 -18.14
N ASN A 37 6.25 -11.65 -18.85
CA ASN A 37 6.60 -11.31 -20.22
C ASN A 37 7.78 -10.31 -20.30
N THR A 38 9.00 -10.84 -20.40
CA THR A 38 10.23 -10.02 -20.49
C THR A 38 10.44 -9.33 -21.83
N SER A 39 9.63 -9.65 -22.85
CA SER A 39 9.69 -8.97 -24.16
C SER A 39 9.09 -7.56 -24.14
N LEU A 40 8.16 -7.29 -23.21
CA LEU A 40 7.51 -5.98 -23.05
C LEU A 40 8.27 -5.05 -22.09
N TYR A 41 8.89 -5.61 -21.05
CA TYR A 41 9.72 -4.88 -20.10
C TYR A 41 10.71 -5.83 -19.41
N ALA A 42 11.95 -5.39 -19.20
CA ALA A 42 13.06 -6.27 -18.79
C ALA A 42 12.80 -7.05 -17.49
N SER A 43 12.12 -6.45 -16.50
CA SER A 43 11.79 -7.12 -15.24
C SER A 43 10.66 -8.16 -15.35
N GLY A 44 9.88 -8.11 -16.43
CA GLY A 44 8.65 -8.88 -16.59
C GLY A 44 7.54 -8.54 -15.59
N LYS A 45 7.62 -7.43 -14.83
CA LYS A 45 6.60 -7.01 -13.87
C LYS A 45 5.81 -5.81 -14.41
N PHE A 46 4.49 -5.85 -14.28
CA PHE A 46 3.58 -4.83 -14.79
C PHE A 46 2.54 -4.42 -13.75
N ALA A 47 2.05 -3.19 -13.82
CA ALA A 47 0.97 -2.72 -12.95
C ALA A 47 -0.42 -3.10 -13.47
N TYR A 48 -0.59 -3.14 -14.80
CA TYR A 48 -1.84 -3.47 -15.50
C TYR A 48 -1.57 -4.43 -16.67
N ASN A 49 -2.62 -4.90 -17.35
CA ASN A 49 -2.53 -5.65 -18.62
C ASN A 49 -2.44 -4.65 -19.80
N ASP A 50 -1.30 -3.97 -19.95
CA ASP A 50 -1.14 -2.89 -20.93
C ASP A 50 -0.86 -3.36 -22.37
N GLY A 51 -0.28 -4.56 -22.54
CA GLY A 51 0.09 -5.16 -23.82
C GLY A 51 1.30 -4.53 -24.52
N ASP A 52 1.83 -3.42 -23.99
CA ASP A 52 2.91 -2.62 -24.59
C ASP A 52 4.09 -2.36 -23.63
N GLY A 53 3.98 -2.80 -22.38
CA GLY A 53 5.00 -2.63 -21.35
C GLY A 53 5.10 -1.21 -20.76
N SER A 54 4.17 -0.31 -21.09
CA SER A 54 4.16 1.07 -20.60
C SER A 54 4.05 1.21 -19.07
N THR A 55 3.49 0.20 -18.41
CA THR A 55 3.32 0.04 -16.95
C THR A 55 4.36 -0.89 -16.32
N GLY A 56 5.40 -1.27 -17.07
CA GLY A 56 6.53 -2.07 -16.59
C GLY A 56 7.32 -1.34 -15.49
N TYR A 57 7.70 -2.08 -14.44
CA TYR A 57 8.45 -1.55 -13.28
C TYR A 57 9.46 -2.56 -12.74
N ASP A 58 10.48 -2.08 -12.03
CA ASP A 58 11.53 -2.93 -11.44
C ASP A 58 11.24 -3.26 -9.97
N ARG A 59 10.80 -2.25 -9.21
CA ARG A 59 10.44 -2.35 -7.79
C ARG A 59 9.03 -1.87 -7.54
N GLU A 60 8.40 -2.43 -6.52
CA GLU A 60 7.04 -2.08 -6.10
C GLU A 60 7.03 -1.85 -4.60
N PHE A 61 6.37 -0.77 -4.19
CA PHE A 61 6.14 -0.46 -2.79
C PHE A 61 4.67 -0.11 -2.58
N ALA A 62 4.07 -0.72 -1.56
CA ALA A 62 2.74 -0.36 -1.07
C ALA A 62 2.86 0.85 -0.15
N MET A 63 1.98 1.83 -0.35
CA MET A 63 1.83 3.03 0.47
C MET A 63 0.41 3.03 0.98
N PHE A 64 0.23 2.47 2.18
CA PHE A 64 -1.04 2.43 2.88
C PHE A 64 -1.15 3.62 3.81
N LEU A 65 -2.11 4.50 3.54
CA LEU A 65 -2.37 5.72 4.30
C LEU A 65 -3.55 5.47 5.23
N SER A 66 -3.32 5.75 6.50
CA SER A 66 -4.31 5.66 7.57
C SER A 66 -3.96 6.67 8.66
N GLU A 67 -4.85 6.85 9.63
CA GLU A 67 -4.61 7.69 10.80
C GLU A 67 -5.04 6.99 12.09
N ILE A 68 -4.55 7.49 13.21
CA ILE A 68 -5.03 7.15 14.55
C ILE A 68 -5.50 8.44 15.24
N TRP A 69 -6.74 8.44 15.69
CA TRP A 69 -7.27 9.32 16.73
C TRP A 69 -7.16 8.63 18.09
N ALA A 70 -6.32 9.15 18.98
CA ALA A 70 -6.01 8.50 20.24
C ALA A 70 -7.24 8.40 21.16
N GLU A 71 -8.11 9.40 21.14
CA GLU A 71 -9.36 9.41 21.93
C GLU A 71 -10.27 8.24 21.53
N ALA A 72 -10.43 7.96 20.23
CA ALA A 72 -11.26 6.83 19.80
C ALA A 72 -10.74 5.49 20.33
N HIS A 73 -9.42 5.28 20.32
CA HIS A 73 -8.81 4.06 20.87
C HIS A 73 -8.92 4.01 22.40
N TRP A 74 -8.82 5.16 23.06
CA TRP A 74 -9.05 5.25 24.50
C TRP A 74 -10.50 4.90 24.84
N CYS A 75 -11.47 5.48 24.13
CA CYS A 75 -12.89 5.20 24.29
C CYS A 75 -13.20 3.72 24.08
N ASP A 76 -12.74 3.10 22.99
CA ASP A 76 -12.92 1.66 22.72
C ASP A 76 -12.38 0.80 23.88
N SER A 77 -11.15 1.06 24.32
CA SER A 77 -10.54 0.32 25.45
C SER A 77 -11.27 0.50 26.80
N HIS A 78 -12.12 1.52 26.94
CA HIS A 78 -12.89 1.83 28.15
C HIS A 78 -14.42 1.72 27.95
N ILE A 79 -14.87 1.10 26.85
CA ILE A 79 -16.28 0.89 26.55
C ILE A 79 -17.05 2.23 26.55
N GLN A 80 -16.43 3.26 25.97
CA GLN A 80 -17.05 4.56 25.70
C GLN A 80 -17.25 4.72 24.19
N LEU A 81 -18.21 5.55 23.79
CA LEU A 81 -18.45 5.85 22.38
C LEU A 81 -17.85 7.22 22.05
N PRO A 82 -16.86 7.31 21.12
CA PRO A 82 -16.40 8.60 20.62
C PRO A 82 -17.45 9.22 19.69
N ASP A 83 -17.53 10.56 19.65
CA ASP A 83 -18.28 11.25 18.60
C ASP A 83 -17.39 11.42 17.37
N TRP A 84 -17.67 10.63 16.33
CA TRP A 84 -16.92 10.68 15.06
C TRP A 84 -17.05 12.01 14.31
N SER A 85 -18.00 12.87 14.67
CA SER A 85 -18.09 14.24 14.13
C SER A 85 -16.92 15.11 14.60
N ASP A 86 -16.35 14.79 15.76
CA ASP A 86 -15.18 15.48 16.34
C ASP A 86 -13.85 14.86 15.88
N TYR A 87 -13.89 14.00 14.85
CA TYR A 87 -12.74 13.22 14.41
C TYR A 87 -11.48 14.08 14.21
N LYS A 88 -10.44 13.76 14.99
CA LYS A 88 -9.16 14.46 14.97
C LYS A 88 -8.01 13.47 14.94
N ALA A 89 -7.45 13.22 13.76
CA ALA A 89 -6.23 12.43 13.64
C ALA A 89 -5.10 13.03 14.51
N ASP A 90 -4.59 12.26 15.46
CA ASP A 90 -3.41 12.60 16.25
C ASP A 90 -2.13 12.10 15.57
N PHE A 91 -2.24 10.99 14.83
CA PHE A 91 -1.13 10.40 14.08
C PHE A 91 -1.54 10.09 12.65
N SER A 92 -0.76 10.56 11.68
CA SER A 92 -0.85 10.11 10.28
C SER A 92 0.18 9.02 10.03
N LEU A 93 -0.26 7.92 9.43
CA LEU A 93 0.53 6.71 9.28
C LEU A 93 0.77 6.37 7.81
N LEU A 94 1.97 5.87 7.55
CA LEU A 94 2.30 5.15 6.32
C LEU A 94 2.68 3.72 6.70
N ASN A 95 1.92 2.75 6.18
CA ASN A 95 2.06 1.33 6.49
C ASN A 95 2.05 1.05 8.00
N GLY A 96 1.22 1.79 8.75
CA GLY A 96 1.09 1.64 10.20
C GLY A 96 2.16 2.35 11.03
N ARG A 97 3.10 3.09 10.41
CA ARG A 97 4.18 3.81 11.10
C ARG A 97 4.06 5.32 10.95
N ALA A 98 4.37 6.06 12.02
CA ALA A 98 4.57 7.51 11.97
C ALA A 98 6.05 7.85 11.74
N TYR A 99 6.37 9.07 11.30
CA TYR A 99 7.76 9.53 11.25
C TYR A 99 8.33 9.60 12.68
N PRO A 100 9.58 9.15 12.95
CA PRO A 100 10.62 8.75 11.99
C PRO A 100 10.62 7.27 11.55
N ASP A 101 9.69 6.45 12.03
CA ASP A 101 9.69 5.00 11.83
C ASP A 101 9.33 4.56 10.42
N THR A 102 8.74 5.48 9.64
CA THR A 102 8.59 5.35 8.19
C THR A 102 9.93 5.15 7.46
N LEU A 103 11.06 5.56 8.06
CA LEU A 103 12.40 5.36 7.52
C LEU A 103 13.03 4.01 7.89
N ALA A 104 12.47 3.28 8.86
CA ALA A 104 13.01 2.00 9.29
C ALA A 104 12.73 0.90 8.25
N PRO A 105 13.59 -0.13 8.14
CA PRO A 105 13.37 -1.22 7.20
C PRO A 105 12.15 -2.08 7.55
N ASN A 106 11.78 -2.99 6.63
CA ASN A 106 10.81 -4.04 6.91
C ASN A 106 11.37 -5.02 7.95
N ALA A 107 10.46 -5.70 8.65
CA ALA A 107 10.77 -6.99 9.24
C ALA A 107 11.25 -7.96 8.15
N PRO A 108 11.99 -9.04 8.49
CA PRO A 108 12.38 -10.03 7.50
C PRO A 108 11.15 -10.60 6.79
N ILE A 109 11.18 -10.61 5.45
CA ILE A 109 10.08 -11.07 4.60
C ILE A 109 10.58 -12.22 3.73
N ASN A 110 9.84 -13.32 3.75
CA ASN A 110 10.07 -14.42 2.81
C ASN A 110 9.29 -14.18 1.51
N ALA A 111 9.97 -13.57 0.54
CA ALA A 111 9.36 -13.28 -0.77
C ALA A 111 8.97 -14.56 -1.54
N ALA A 112 9.67 -15.69 -1.34
CA ALA A 112 9.41 -16.93 -2.05
C ALA A 112 8.08 -17.59 -1.63
N THR A 113 7.67 -17.39 -0.38
CA THR A 113 6.39 -17.91 0.14
C THR A 113 5.26 -16.88 0.07
N SER A 114 5.56 -15.62 -0.28
CA SER A 114 4.61 -14.51 -0.40
C SER A 114 3.75 -14.62 -1.67
N ARG A 115 2.87 -15.62 -1.75
CA ARG A 115 2.00 -15.86 -2.92
C ARG A 115 0.71 -15.03 -2.90
N HIS A 116 -0.05 -15.11 -1.81
CA HIS A 116 -1.34 -14.42 -1.65
C HIS A 116 -1.34 -13.37 -0.54
N ALA A 117 -0.39 -13.47 0.40
CA ALA A 117 -0.14 -12.52 1.45
C ALA A 117 1.36 -12.38 1.65
N LEU A 118 1.81 -11.21 2.09
CA LEU A 118 3.21 -10.98 2.41
C LEU A 118 3.59 -11.83 3.63
N SER A 119 4.57 -12.71 3.47
CA SER A 119 5.05 -13.61 4.52
C SER A 119 6.12 -12.91 5.36
N VAL A 120 5.70 -12.23 6.43
CA VAL A 120 6.62 -11.74 7.46
C VAL A 120 7.13 -12.92 8.28
N GLU A 121 8.44 -13.00 8.48
CA GLU A 121 9.06 -14.09 9.22
C GLU A 121 8.71 -14.04 10.71
N ARG A 122 8.67 -15.22 11.31
CA ARG A 122 8.35 -15.45 12.71
C ARG A 122 9.43 -16.28 13.38
N ASP A 123 9.62 -16.07 14.67
CA ASP A 123 10.54 -16.87 15.47
C ASP A 123 9.99 -18.29 15.76
N ALA A 124 10.74 -19.08 16.53
CA ALA A 124 10.34 -20.44 16.90
C ALA A 124 9.07 -20.49 17.77
N GLY A 125 8.73 -19.40 18.47
CA GLY A 125 7.51 -19.24 19.25
C GLY A 125 6.30 -18.80 18.40
N GLY A 126 6.53 -18.46 17.13
CA GLY A 126 5.50 -17.97 16.23
C GLY A 126 5.24 -16.47 16.35
N ASP A 127 6.05 -15.73 17.10
CA ASP A 127 5.96 -14.27 17.18
C ASP A 127 6.69 -13.61 16.01
N LEU A 128 6.31 -12.38 15.65
CA LEU A 128 6.94 -11.64 14.55
C LEU A 128 8.41 -11.35 14.87
N ILE A 129 9.30 -11.56 13.90
CA ILE A 129 10.68 -11.11 14.01
C ILE A 129 10.73 -9.61 13.74
N ALA A 130 11.31 -8.85 14.67
CA ALA A 130 11.42 -7.41 14.54
C ALA A 130 12.36 -6.99 13.39
N PRO A 131 12.15 -5.79 12.79
CA PRO A 131 13.11 -5.23 11.84
C PRO A 131 14.51 -5.09 12.46
N ALA A 132 15.55 -5.25 11.63
CA ALA A 132 16.93 -5.19 12.09
C ALA A 132 17.24 -3.87 12.81
N GLY A 133 17.71 -3.96 14.06
CA GLY A 133 18.04 -2.79 14.88
C GLY A 133 16.83 -2.02 15.42
N ARG A 134 15.60 -2.50 15.22
CA ARG A 134 14.35 -1.84 15.65
C ARG A 134 13.42 -2.83 16.39
N PRO A 135 13.82 -3.34 17.57
CA PRO A 135 13.00 -4.27 18.36
C PRO A 135 11.63 -3.68 18.74
N ASP A 136 11.55 -2.35 18.85
CA ASP A 136 10.33 -1.60 19.13
C ASP A 136 9.28 -1.64 18.01
N LEU A 137 9.67 -2.05 16.79
CA LEU A 137 8.78 -2.16 15.63
C LEU A 137 8.31 -3.61 15.35
N GLN A 138 8.43 -4.51 16.33
CA GLN A 138 8.08 -5.93 16.17
C GLN A 138 6.66 -6.13 15.59
N TYR A 139 5.68 -5.36 16.09
CA TYR A 139 4.28 -5.44 15.67
C TYR A 139 3.89 -4.43 14.58
N GLN A 140 4.89 -3.77 13.98
CA GLN A 140 4.74 -2.88 12.83
C GLN A 140 5.69 -3.34 11.72
N PRO A 141 5.52 -4.57 11.18
CA PRO A 141 6.54 -5.22 10.35
C PRO A 141 6.71 -4.61 8.95
N LEU A 142 5.70 -3.86 8.48
CA LEU A 142 5.66 -3.29 7.13
C LEU A 142 6.24 -1.87 7.14
N SER A 143 7.19 -1.63 6.24
CA SER A 143 7.93 -0.38 6.10
C SER A 143 7.38 0.48 4.97
N ALA A 144 7.52 1.79 5.11
CA ALA A 144 7.28 2.77 4.05
C ALA A 144 8.57 3.23 3.35
N LEU A 145 9.74 2.68 3.74
CA LEU A 145 11.03 3.04 3.16
C LEU A 145 11.14 2.56 1.72
N VAL A 146 11.26 3.51 0.79
CA VAL A 146 11.48 3.24 -0.63
C VAL A 146 12.97 3.28 -0.93
N THR A 147 13.51 2.19 -1.46
CA THR A 147 14.91 2.09 -1.94
C THR A 147 14.94 1.61 -3.38
N CYS A 148 15.83 2.17 -4.19
CA CYS A 148 16.01 1.79 -5.59
C CYS A 148 17.45 2.05 -6.06
N LEU A 149 17.82 1.41 -7.16
CA LEU A 149 19.06 1.65 -7.87
C LEU A 149 18.85 2.73 -8.94
N PRO A 150 19.92 3.41 -9.39
CA PRO A 150 19.84 4.33 -10.51
C PRO A 150 19.19 3.68 -11.74
N ASN A 151 18.32 4.44 -12.42
CA ASN A 151 17.58 4.04 -13.63
C ASN A 151 16.47 2.98 -13.46
N GLU A 152 16.19 2.50 -12.25
CA GLU A 152 15.04 1.64 -12.02
C GLU A 152 13.72 2.43 -12.05
N ARG A 153 12.65 1.80 -12.56
CA ARG A 153 11.28 2.29 -12.44
C ARG A 153 10.66 1.74 -11.16
N VAL A 154 10.21 2.63 -10.29
CA VAL A 154 9.54 2.28 -9.04
C VAL A 154 8.03 2.47 -9.19
N LEU A 155 7.26 1.41 -8.94
CA LEU A 155 5.82 1.48 -8.77
C LEU A 155 5.48 1.79 -7.31
N LEU A 156 4.77 2.89 -7.09
CA LEU A 156 4.17 3.21 -5.79
C LEU A 156 2.66 2.95 -5.88
N ARG A 157 2.14 2.11 -5.00
CA ARG A 157 0.70 1.82 -4.90
C ARG A 157 0.13 2.53 -3.68
N PHE A 158 -0.61 3.61 -3.91
CA PHE A 158 -1.27 4.34 -2.85
C PHE A 158 -2.65 3.75 -2.57
N SER A 159 -2.98 3.60 -1.29
CA SER A 159 -4.32 3.25 -0.82
C SER A 159 -4.59 4.08 0.43
N ASN A 160 -5.63 4.92 0.40
CA ASN A 160 -6.04 5.71 1.54
C ASN A 160 -7.33 5.12 2.13
N LEU A 161 -7.23 4.61 3.34
CA LEU A 161 -8.34 4.14 4.16
C LEU A 161 -8.42 4.91 5.48
N GLY A 162 -7.74 6.04 5.54
CA GLY A 162 -7.94 7.07 6.53
C GLY A 162 -9.21 7.89 6.28
N PHE A 163 -9.52 8.77 7.22
CA PHE A 163 -10.67 9.67 7.16
C PHE A 163 -10.27 11.09 6.72
N ARG A 164 -8.99 11.31 6.43
CA ARG A 164 -8.46 12.57 5.90
C ARG A 164 -7.97 12.43 4.47
N GLU A 165 -8.06 13.53 3.73
CA GLU A 165 -7.41 13.63 2.42
C GLU A 165 -5.90 13.78 2.61
N ALA A 166 -5.13 13.06 1.79
CA ALA A 166 -3.68 13.10 1.83
C ALA A 166 -3.10 13.56 0.49
N ALA A 167 -2.16 14.50 0.55
CA ALA A 167 -1.36 14.94 -0.60
C ALA A 167 0.07 14.44 -0.43
N MET A 168 0.52 13.60 -1.37
CA MET A 168 1.88 13.06 -1.37
C MET A 168 2.74 13.77 -2.41
N ALA A 169 3.89 14.28 -1.97
CA ALA A 169 4.86 14.94 -2.83
C ALA A 169 6.25 14.34 -2.64
N LEU A 170 7.03 14.31 -3.72
CA LEU A 170 8.41 13.85 -3.70
C LEU A 170 9.29 14.96 -4.28
N ALA A 171 10.32 15.37 -3.53
CA ALA A 171 11.23 16.41 -3.97
C ALA A 171 12.15 15.88 -5.08
N GLY A 172 12.20 16.58 -6.22
CA GLY A 172 13.17 16.32 -7.29
C GLY A 172 12.90 15.09 -8.17
N ILE A 173 11.88 14.27 -7.88
CA ILE A 173 11.53 13.09 -8.68
C ILE A 173 10.12 13.26 -9.25
N LYS A 174 10.02 13.23 -10.58
CA LYS A 174 8.75 13.34 -11.28
C LYS A 174 7.95 12.04 -11.17
N MET A 175 6.76 12.11 -10.57
CA MET A 175 5.81 11.00 -10.57
C MET A 175 4.97 10.99 -11.85
N ARG A 176 4.67 9.79 -12.37
CA ARG A 176 3.74 9.57 -13.47
C ARG A 176 2.56 8.75 -12.96
N VAL A 177 1.37 9.31 -13.02
CA VAL A 177 0.15 8.58 -12.64
C VAL A 177 -0.25 7.67 -13.79
N ILE A 178 -0.31 6.35 -13.54
CA ILE A 178 -0.61 5.32 -14.54
C ILE A 178 -1.97 4.65 -14.34
N GLY A 179 -2.65 4.95 -13.22
CA GLY A 179 -3.95 4.40 -12.91
C GLY A 179 -4.57 5.04 -11.68
N ARG A 180 -5.88 4.86 -11.54
CA ARG A 180 -6.71 5.34 -10.44
C ARG A 180 -7.84 4.34 -10.23
N ASP A 181 -8.21 4.06 -8.99
CA ASP A 181 -9.35 3.20 -8.63
C ASP A 181 -9.31 1.84 -9.36
N ALA A 182 -8.15 1.17 -9.26
CA ALA A 182 -7.82 -0.08 -9.95
C ALA A 182 -7.97 -0.06 -11.49
N THR A 183 -8.10 1.12 -12.10
CA THR A 183 -8.26 1.29 -13.54
C THR A 183 -7.00 1.91 -14.14
N MET A 184 -6.47 1.31 -15.20
CA MET A 184 -5.35 1.87 -15.95
C MET A 184 -5.79 3.20 -16.58
N MET A 185 -4.99 4.25 -16.40
CA MET A 185 -5.21 5.49 -17.13
C MET A 185 -4.42 5.45 -18.42
N ARG A 186 -5.13 5.48 -19.54
CA ARG A 186 -4.53 5.71 -20.86
C ARG A 186 -4.76 7.16 -21.28
N GLY A 187 -3.75 7.75 -21.92
CA GLY A 187 -3.92 9.00 -22.64
C GLY A 187 -4.89 8.82 -23.81
N LEU A 188 -5.34 9.93 -24.39
CA LEU A 188 -5.98 9.92 -25.70
C LEU A 188 -4.98 9.33 -26.71
N GLY A 189 -5.40 8.32 -27.47
CA GLY A 189 -4.62 7.86 -28.62
C GLY A 189 -4.50 8.97 -29.67
N SER A 190 -3.67 8.75 -30.70
CA SER A 190 -3.56 9.67 -31.85
C SER A 190 -4.88 9.92 -32.59
N THR A 191 -5.90 9.08 -32.33
CA THR A 191 -7.26 9.17 -32.87
C THR A 191 -8.24 9.93 -31.96
N GLY A 192 -7.81 10.42 -30.79
CA GLY A 192 -8.69 11.09 -29.83
C GLY A 192 -9.64 10.13 -29.08
N LEU A 193 -9.47 8.82 -29.22
CA LEU A 193 -10.20 7.81 -28.44
C LEU A 193 -9.41 7.42 -27.19
N ARG A 194 -10.10 7.28 -26.06
CA ARG A 194 -9.53 6.65 -24.86
C ARG A 194 -9.45 5.14 -25.12
N ASN A 195 -8.24 4.61 -25.21
CA ASN A 195 -8.07 3.17 -25.32
C ASN A 195 -8.36 2.53 -23.94
N GLY A 196 -9.52 1.88 -23.79
CA GLY A 196 -9.86 1.08 -22.61
C GLY A 196 -10.83 1.71 -21.61
N ALA A 197 -11.97 2.19 -22.10
CA ALA A 197 -13.22 2.13 -21.33
C ALA A 197 -13.97 0.86 -21.74
#